data_AF-A0A914KUT3-F1
#
_entry.id   AF-A0A914KUT3-F1
#
_cell.length_a   1.000
_cell.length_b   1.000
_cell.length_c   1.000
_cell.angle_alpha   90.00
_cell.angle_beta   90.00
_cell.angle_gamma   90.00
#
_symmetry.space_group_name_H-M   'P 1'
#
loop_
_entity.id
_entity.type
_entity.pdbx_description
1 polymer ?
#
loop_
_entity_poly.entity_id
_entity_poly.type
_entity_poly.pdbx_seq_one_letter_code
_entity_poly.pdbx_strand_id
1 'polypeptide(L)'
;MSNVPELVSGSCWWKKPLYYNPVVRPLDRGPDFSFVDGRKPSITTRWELERRKKQVELGKQIVHYLNEIKIAEQLYEEQQIQKTLRAEKIEQSKPKEKGIESVF
;
A
#
# COMPACT_ATOMS: atom_id res chain seq x y z
N MET A 1 22.32 -5.21 31.53
CA MET A 1 21.87 -3.82 31.61
C MET A 1 20.54 -3.71 30.90
N SER A 2 19.47 -3.65 31.69
CA SER A 2 18.07 -3.66 31.30
C SER A 2 17.61 -2.27 30.90
N ASN A 3 17.06 -2.10 29.70
CA ASN A 3 16.21 -0.96 29.36
C ASN A 3 14.76 -1.44 29.25
N VAL A 4 14.15 -1.67 30.41
CA VAL A 4 12.70 -1.74 30.54
C VAL A 4 12.24 -0.29 30.68
N PRO A 5 11.43 0.25 29.76
CA PRO A 5 10.94 1.62 29.92
C PRO A 5 10.05 1.68 31.17
N GLU A 6 10.39 2.62 32.04
CA GLU A 6 9.66 2.94 33.27
C GLU A 6 8.15 2.99 32.99
N LEU A 7 7.41 2.11 33.67
CA LEU A 7 5.97 2.20 33.77
C LEU A 7 5.64 3.48 34.52
N VAL A 8 5.41 4.56 33.76
CA VAL A 8 4.82 5.79 34.25
C VAL A 8 3.52 5.42 34.98
N SER A 9 3.57 5.56 36.29
CA SER A 9 2.46 5.42 37.24
C SER A 9 1.22 6.15 36.71
N GLY A 10 0.20 5.39 36.29
CA GLY A 10 -1.09 5.95 35.86
C GLY A 10 -1.77 5.27 34.66
N SER A 11 -1.11 4.37 33.92
CA SER A 11 -1.77 3.70 32.79
C SER A 11 -2.44 2.40 33.23
N CYS A 12 -3.74 2.46 33.49
CA CYS A 12 -4.60 1.26 33.56
C CYS A 12 -4.41 0.40 32.31
N TRP A 13 -4.15 -0.89 32.48
CA TRP A 13 -3.89 -1.83 31.39
C TRP A 13 -5.04 -1.91 30.36
N TRP A 14 -6.29 -1.66 30.79
CA TRP A 14 -7.45 -1.56 29.89
C TRP A 14 -7.51 -0.26 29.06
N LYS A 15 -6.74 0.78 29.41
CA LYS A 15 -6.65 2.05 28.64
C LYS A 15 -5.74 1.94 27.41
N LYS A 16 -4.94 0.88 27.31
CA LYS A 16 -4.13 0.54 26.13
C LYS A 16 -4.67 -0.76 25.53
N PRO A 17 -5.76 -0.71 24.76
CA PRO A 17 -6.31 -1.92 24.17
C PRO A 17 -5.27 -2.57 23.26
N LEU A 18 -5.17 -3.91 23.32
CA LEU A 18 -4.34 -4.72 22.41
C LEU A 18 -4.66 -4.45 20.93
N TYR A 19 -5.88 -3.99 20.66
CA TYR A 19 -6.34 -3.58 19.35
C TYR A 19 -6.91 -2.16 19.43
N TYR A 20 -6.23 -1.21 18.79
CA TYR A 20 -6.82 0.10 18.52
C TYR A 20 -7.68 -0.03 17.28
N ASN A 21 -9.00 0.09 17.44
CA ASN A 21 -9.91 0.05 16.30
C ASN A 21 -9.51 1.16 15.30
N PRO A 22 -9.27 0.87 14.01
CA PRO A 22 -9.02 1.90 12.99
C PRO A 22 -10.22 2.82 12.79
N VAL A 23 -11.39 2.47 13.36
CA VAL A 23 -12.55 3.33 13.43
C VAL A 23 -12.26 4.54 14.30
N VAL A 24 -12.33 5.69 13.64
CA VAL A 24 -12.37 7.02 14.26
C VAL A 24 -13.38 7.01 15.39
N ARG A 25 -12.93 7.32 16.62
CA ARG A 25 -13.86 7.43 17.74
C ARG A 25 -14.91 8.49 17.40
N PRO A 26 -16.22 8.23 17.60
CA PRO A 26 -17.25 9.22 17.31
C PRO A 26 -17.01 10.56 18.02
N LEU A 27 -16.42 10.53 19.22
CA LEU A 27 -16.03 11.72 19.98
C LEU A 27 -14.85 12.50 19.36
N ASP A 28 -14.01 11.86 18.56
CA ASP A 28 -12.93 12.55 17.83
C ASP A 28 -13.40 13.07 16.46
N ARG A 29 -14.67 12.85 16.11
CA ARG A 29 -15.20 13.10 14.78
C ARG A 29 -16.33 14.12 14.84
N GLY A 30 -16.12 15.21 14.11
CA GLY A 30 -17.12 16.25 13.96
C GLY A 30 -16.93 17.37 14.98
N PRO A 31 -17.82 18.36 14.93
CA PRO A 31 -17.66 19.57 15.70
C PRO A 31 -18.16 19.42 17.14
N ASP A 32 -17.37 19.91 18.10
CA ASP A 32 -17.76 19.92 19.53
C ASP A 32 -18.90 20.89 19.83
N PHE A 33 -19.15 21.84 18.91
CA PHE A 33 -20.20 22.85 19.03
C PHE A 33 -20.97 23.02 17.72
N SER A 34 -22.14 23.63 17.79
CA SER A 34 -22.93 24.02 16.63
C SER A 34 -23.45 25.44 16.80
N PHE A 35 -23.68 26.14 15.68
CA PHE A 35 -24.30 27.46 15.72
C PHE A 35 -25.80 27.31 16.01
N VAL A 36 -26.37 28.22 16.80
CA VAL A 36 -27.81 28.25 17.11
C VAL A 36 -28.66 28.30 15.84
N ASP A 37 -28.17 29.01 14.82
CA ASP A 37 -28.79 29.11 13.49
C ASP A 37 -28.76 27.79 12.69
N GLY A 38 -28.18 26.72 13.22
CA GLY A 38 -28.04 25.42 12.53
C GLY A 38 -26.93 25.39 11.48
N ARG A 39 -26.12 26.45 11.36
CA ARG A 39 -24.95 26.45 10.47
C ARG A 39 -23.94 25.39 10.92
N LYS A 40 -23.38 24.66 9.96
CA LYS A 40 -22.32 23.70 10.23
C LYS A 40 -21.00 24.45 10.39
N PRO A 41 -20.27 24.29 11.51
CA PRO A 41 -18.90 24.79 11.60
C PRO A 41 -18.03 24.05 10.57
N SER A 42 -17.11 24.79 9.95
CA SER A 42 -16.28 24.27 8.84
C SER A 42 -15.35 23.15 9.32
N ILE A 43 -14.62 23.42 10.39
CA ILE A 43 -13.71 22.54 11.12
C ILE A 43 -13.57 23.16 12.51
N THR A 44 -13.63 22.34 13.57
CA THR A 44 -13.51 22.84 14.95
C THR A 44 -12.10 22.74 15.52
N THR A 45 -11.29 21.76 15.09
CA THR A 45 -9.98 21.49 15.72
C THR A 45 -8.85 21.32 14.72
N ARG A 46 -7.65 21.78 15.11
CA ARG A 46 -6.41 21.57 14.35
C ARG A 46 -6.10 20.07 14.14
N TRP A 47 -6.42 19.25 15.14
CA TRP A 47 -6.24 17.79 15.06
C TRP A 47 -7.06 17.17 13.92
N GLU A 48 -8.31 17.59 13.73
CA GLU A 48 -9.15 17.09 12.64
C GLU A 48 -8.57 17.47 11.27
N LEU A 49 -8.02 18.68 11.12
CA LEU A 49 -7.33 19.09 9.89
C LEU A 49 -6.10 18.24 9.60
N GLU A 50 -5.22 18.08 10.58
CA GLU A 50 -4.01 17.28 10.41
C GLU A 50 -4.34 15.83 10.08
N ARG A 51 -5.37 15.28 10.72
CA ARG A 51 -5.86 13.94 10.44
C ARG A 51 -6.43 13.81 9.03
N ARG A 52 -7.28 14.73 8.57
CA ARG A 52 -7.81 14.75 7.20
C ARG A 52 -6.68 14.88 6.17
N LYS A 53 -5.71 15.76 6.43
CA LYS A 53 -4.53 15.94 5.58
C LYS A 53 -3.72 14.64 5.47
N LYS A 54 -3.42 13.98 6.59
CA LYS A 54 -2.73 12.67 6.61
C LYS A 54 -3.50 11.61 5.81
N GLN A 55 -4.83 11.55 5.94
CA GLN A 55 -5.65 10.60 5.17
C GLN A 55 -5.55 10.84 3.66
N VAL A 56 -5.55 12.09 3.22
CA VAL A 56 -5.38 12.44 1.80
C VAL A 56 -3.97 12.06 1.32
N GLU A 57 -2.93 12.34 2.11
CA GLU A 57 -1.55 11.99 1.80
C GLU A 57 -1.36 10.47 1.67
N LEU A 58 -1.89 9.69 2.61
CA LEU A 58 -1.90 8.23 2.56
C LEU A 58 -2.64 7.72 1.32
N GLY A 59 -3.80 8.29 1.00
CA GLY A 59 -4.54 7.93 -0.22
C GLY A 59 -3.71 8.15 -1.49
N LYS A 60 -3.00 9.28 -1.59
CA LYS A 60 -2.10 9.56 -2.72
C LYS A 60 -0.96 8.56 -2.81
N GLN A 61 -0.33 8.21 -1.69
CA GLN A 61 0.75 7.23 -1.63
C GLN A 61 0.27 5.84 -2.09
N ILE A 62 -0.91 5.40 -1.63
CA ILE A 62 -1.49 4.11 -2.03
C ILE A 62 -1.69 4.07 -3.55
N VAL A 63 -2.33 5.10 -4.12
CA VAL A 63 -2.57 5.18 -5.56
C VAL A 63 -1.25 5.17 -6.34
N HIS A 64 -0.24 5.89 -5.86
CA HIS A 64 1.07 5.93 -6.47
C HIS A 64 1.73 4.53 -6.50
N TYR A 65 1.79 3.83 -5.38
CA TYR A 65 2.40 2.50 -5.31
C TYR A 65 1.63 1.46 -6.12
N LEU A 66 0.30 1.52 -6.14
CA LEU A 66 -0.50 0.63 -6.98
C LEU A 66 -0.20 0.84 -8.47
N ASN A 67 0.05 2.09 -8.88
CA ASN A 67 0.44 2.39 -10.25
C ASN A 67 1.85 1.87 -10.58
N GLU A 68 2.81 2.01 -9.66
CA GLU A 68 4.17 1.46 -9.83
C GLU A 68 4.16 -0.06 -9.97
N ILE A 69 3.39 -0.76 -9.12
CA ILE A 69 3.23 -2.21 -9.18
C ILE A 69 2.65 -2.62 -10.53
N LYS A 70 1.59 -1.95 -10.99
CA LYS A 70 0.96 -2.22 -12.29
C LYS A 70 1.95 -2.07 -13.45
N ILE A 71 2.78 -1.03 -13.43
CA ILE A 71 3.81 -0.82 -14.46
C ILE A 71 4.86 -1.94 -14.41
N ALA A 72 5.29 -2.34 -13.21
CA ALA A 72 6.26 -3.41 -13.04
C ALA A 72 5.72 -4.76 -13.56
N GLU A 73 4.45 -5.06 -13.32
CA GLU A 73 3.77 -6.24 -13.86
C GLU A 73 3.75 -6.24 -15.40
N GLN A 74 3.38 -5.12 -16.01
CA GLN A 74 3.37 -4.97 -17.47
C GLN A 74 4.76 -5.20 -18.08
N LEU A 75 5.79 -4.57 -17.51
CA LEU A 75 7.18 -4.74 -17.97
C LEU A 75 7.66 -6.19 -17.81
N TYR A 76 7.23 -6.87 -16.74
CA TYR A 76 7.57 -8.28 -16.54
C TYR A 76 6.93 -9.15 -17.62
N GLU A 77 5.65 -8.97 -17.92
CA GLU A 77 4.94 -9.69 -18.98
C GLU A 77 5.60 -9.49 -20.35
N GLU A 78 5.91 -8.24 -20.71
CA GLU A 78 6.63 -7.90 -21.93
C GLU A 78 7.99 -8.60 -22.01
N GLN A 79 8.75 -8.64 -20.91
CA GLN A 79 10.03 -9.34 -20.86
C GLN A 79 9.88 -10.86 -21.05
N GLN A 80 8.83 -11.48 -20.49
CA GLN A 80 8.58 -12.91 -20.70
C GLN A 80 8.27 -13.21 -22.17
N ILE A 81 7.41 -12.41 -22.81
CA ILE A 81 7.09 -12.53 -24.23
C ILE A 81 8.36 -12.36 -25.09
N GLN A 82 9.21 -11.40 -24.77
CA GLN A 82 10.46 -11.20 -25.50
C GLN A 82 11.43 -12.38 -25.32
N LYS A 83 11.48 -13.00 -24.13
CA LYS A 83 12.30 -14.19 -23.90
C LYS A 83 11.81 -15.38 -24.70
N THR A 84 10.51 -15.63 -24.76
CA THR A 84 9.94 -16.74 -25.55
C THR A 84 10.19 -16.53 -27.04
N LEU A 85 9.90 -15.34 -27.56
CA LEU A 85 10.16 -15.00 -28.97
C LEU A 85 11.64 -15.12 -29.34
N ARG A 86 12.56 -14.74 -28.44
CA ARG A 86 14.00 -14.92 -28.66
C ARG A 86 14.39 -16.39 -28.67
N ALA A 87 13.87 -17.18 -27.73
CA ALA A 87 14.11 -18.62 -27.69
C ALA A 87 13.63 -19.29 -29.00
N GLU A 88 12.41 -18.99 -29.44
CA GLU A 88 11.84 -19.48 -30.70
C GLU A 88 12.70 -19.08 -31.91
N LYS A 89 13.15 -17.82 -31.98
CA LYS A 89 14.05 -17.36 -33.05
C LYS A 89 15.39 -18.11 -33.03
N ILE A 90 15.95 -18.34 -31.85
CA ILE A 90 17.19 -19.11 -31.70
C ILE A 90 16.95 -20.53 -32.23
N GLU A 91 15.91 -21.23 -31.76
CA GLU A 91 15.55 -22.58 -32.24
C GLU A 91 15.37 -22.63 -33.76
N GLN A 92 14.66 -21.67 -34.36
CA GLN A 92 14.48 -21.59 -35.82
C GLN A 92 15.78 -21.33 -36.59
N SER A 93 16.70 -20.57 -35.99
CA SER A 93 18.00 -20.25 -36.61
C SER A 93 19.07 -21.34 -36.40
N LYS A 94 18.82 -22.33 -35.54
CA LYS A 94 19.79 -23.39 -35.27
C LYS A 94 20.03 -24.21 -36.55
N PRO A 95 21.30 -24.43 -36.94
CA PRO A 95 21.62 -25.34 -38.03
C PRO A 95 21.08 -26.74 -37.72
N LYS A 96 20.56 -27.45 -38.73
CA LYS A 96 20.17 -28.86 -38.61
C LYS A 96 21.39 -29.67 -38.15
N GLU A 97 21.24 -30.45 -37.08
CA GLU A 97 22.31 -31.34 -36.62
C GLU A 97 22.67 -32.33 -37.74
N LYS A 98 23.97 -32.49 -37.99
CA LYS A 98 24.46 -33.54 -38.88
C LYS A 98 24.63 -34.82 -38.06
N GLY A 99 23.79 -35.82 -38.33
CA GLY A 99 23.81 -37.11 -37.68
C GLY A 99 22.85 -38.08 -38.39
N ILE A 100 23.19 -39.37 -38.33
CA ILE A 100 22.74 -40.47 -39.20
C ILE A 100 21.24 -40.39 -39.51
N GLU A 101 20.89 -39.84 -40.66
CA GLU A 101 19.65 -40.20 -41.34
C GLU A 101 19.80 -41.71 -41.60
N SER A 102 19.04 -42.52 -40.87
CA SER A 102 19.03 -43.97 -41.07
C SER A 102 18.53 -44.22 -42.48
N VAL A 103 19.46 -44.46 -43.40
CA VAL A 103 19.20 -44.95 -44.75
C VAL A 103 18.71 -46.39 -44.60
N PHE A 104 17.43 -46.55 -44.29
CA PHE A 104 16.67 -47.79 -44.41
C PHE A 104 15.38 -47.50 -45.18
#